data_AF-A0A532EJA8-F1
#
_entry.id   AF-A0A532EJA8-F1
#
_cell.length_a   1.000
_cell.length_b   1.000
_cell.length_c   1.000
_cell.angle_alpha   90.00
_cell.angle_beta   90.00
_cell.angle_gamma   90.00
#
_symmetry.space_group_name_H-M   'P 1'
#
loop_
_entity.id
_entity.type
_entity.pdbx_description
1 polymer ?
#
loop_
_entity_poly.entity_id
_entity_poly.type
_entity_poly.pdbx_seq_one_letter_code
_entity_poly.pdbx_strand_id
1 'polypeptide(L)'
;MKSCLGRCLYLCCVLLFSSASFAQVSAPPQLSAETPTRQIREAPVVYLGEPLFILHQKVGSFTPQQRAQAIQARLEQAASNPFSNFTAITTVETEHGTDIALEGLVLLTVTEGDAKPLGRNRQDLAKEYTGKLRSVLQRAQRELSAEMLLTDAALAVAATAVFVAILLVLHKIFPRIYSRIEQWQDTYIKAIKIQRVEVFSAQTLTRQVVAIARGLRFLLTIVILYIYLTTVLGLFPWTRQLATTLVQAVVSTLSTIAEAFLGSLPNLAAIIVIIMVTRYIIKLF
;
A
#
# COMPACT_ATOMS: atom_id res chain seq x y z
N MET A 1 -13.49 -2.20 -8.85
CA MET A 1 -14.25 -1.57 -7.75
C MET A 1 -13.36 -0.62 -6.93
N LYS A 2 -12.71 0.38 -7.56
CA LYS A 2 -11.76 1.31 -6.91
C LYS A 2 -12.25 2.76 -6.82
N SER A 3 -13.53 3.02 -7.09
CA SER A 3 -14.06 4.38 -7.31
C SER A 3 -14.89 5.00 -6.18
N CYS A 4 -15.10 4.31 -5.05
CA CYS A 4 -15.95 4.84 -3.97
C CYS A 4 -15.22 5.60 -2.85
N LEU A 5 -13.90 5.50 -2.73
CA LEU A 5 -13.17 6.13 -1.61
C LEU A 5 -12.72 7.59 -1.88
N GLY A 6 -12.67 8.01 -3.16
CA GLY A 6 -12.22 9.36 -3.55
C GLY A 6 -13.28 10.47 -3.46
N ARG A 7 -14.56 10.11 -3.33
CA ARG A 7 -15.68 11.08 -3.37
C ARG A 7 -16.04 11.69 -2.00
N CYS A 8 -15.55 11.11 -0.90
CA CYS A 8 -15.80 11.67 0.45
C CYS A 8 -14.78 12.74 0.87
N LEU A 9 -13.58 12.77 0.26
CA LEU A 9 -12.55 13.76 0.58
C LEU A 9 -12.74 15.08 -0.19
N TYR A 10 -13.50 15.06 -1.30
CA TYR A 10 -13.72 16.23 -2.16
C TYR A 10 -14.82 17.18 -1.66
N LEU A 11 -15.65 16.74 -0.70
CA LEU A 11 -16.79 17.53 -0.22
C LEU A 11 -16.44 18.50 0.94
N CYS A 12 -15.22 18.47 1.47
CA CYS A 12 -14.77 19.37 2.54
C CYS A 12 -13.87 20.53 2.08
N CYS A 13 -13.43 20.57 0.81
CA CYS A 13 -12.52 21.61 0.30
C CYS A 13 -13.20 22.79 -0.44
N VAL A 14 -14.53 22.79 -0.61
CA VAL A 14 -15.21 23.78 -1.49
C VAL A 14 -15.78 25.01 -0.73
N LEU A 15 -15.60 25.12 0.59
CA LEU A 15 -16.17 26.23 1.38
C LEU A 15 -15.17 27.27 1.91
N LEU A 16 -13.98 27.41 1.31
CA LEU A 16 -13.02 28.48 1.65
C LEU A 16 -12.63 29.36 0.44
N PHE A 17 -13.52 29.52 -0.53
CA PHE A 17 -13.41 30.58 -1.55
C PHE A 17 -14.17 31.81 -1.07
N SER A 18 -13.49 32.73 -0.38
CA SER A 18 -13.97 34.10 -0.22
C SER A 18 -12.79 35.06 -0.03
N SER A 19 -12.67 35.95 -1.02
CA SER A 19 -12.09 37.30 -0.96
C SER A 19 -10.63 37.46 -0.54
N ALA A 20 -9.76 37.68 -1.53
CA ALA A 20 -8.58 38.54 -1.37
C ALA A 20 -8.42 39.45 -2.60
N SER A 21 -8.45 40.75 -2.35
CA SER A 21 -8.39 41.85 -3.28
C SER A 21 -7.19 41.81 -4.22
N PHE A 22 -7.41 42.24 -5.47
CA PHE A 22 -6.34 42.63 -6.38
C PHE A 22 -5.65 43.90 -5.86
N ALA A 23 -4.48 43.73 -5.25
CA ALA A 23 -3.53 44.82 -5.08
C ALA A 23 -2.62 44.88 -6.32
N GLN A 24 -2.72 45.97 -7.06
CA GLN A 24 -1.90 46.23 -8.24
C GLN A 24 -0.46 46.54 -7.79
N VAL A 25 0.42 45.55 -7.92
CA VAL A 25 1.87 45.73 -7.69
C VAL A 25 2.46 46.39 -8.94
N SER A 26 2.95 47.61 -8.77
CA SER A 26 3.75 48.35 -9.75
C SER A 26 5.01 47.57 -10.13
N ALA A 27 5.25 47.45 -11.44
CA ALA A 27 6.42 46.79 -12.02
C ALA A 27 7.74 47.41 -11.53
N PRO A 28 8.74 46.60 -11.10
CA PRO A 28 10.10 47.08 -10.87
C PRO A 28 10.76 47.45 -12.21
N PRO A 29 11.76 48.36 -12.22
CA PRO A 29 12.49 48.72 -13.44
C PRO A 29 13.14 47.48 -14.05
N GLN A 30 12.93 47.28 -15.36
CA GLN A 30 13.67 46.28 -16.13
C GLN A 30 15.15 46.69 -16.16
N LEU A 31 15.89 46.20 -15.18
CA LEU A 31 17.33 46.10 -15.29
C LEU A 31 17.59 44.95 -16.26
N SER A 32 17.88 45.31 -17.51
CA SER A 32 18.49 44.42 -18.50
C SER A 32 19.82 43.92 -17.93
N ALA A 33 19.76 42.90 -17.08
CA ALA A 33 20.86 41.99 -16.85
C ALA A 33 20.82 40.99 -18.00
N GLU A 34 21.39 41.40 -19.12
CA GLU A 34 21.90 40.50 -20.14
C GLU A 34 22.88 39.55 -19.44
N THR A 35 22.36 38.42 -18.95
CA THR A 35 23.20 37.34 -18.45
C THR A 35 23.78 36.72 -19.71
N PRO A 36 25.11 36.75 -19.91
CA PRO A 36 25.69 36.14 -21.10
C PRO A 36 25.31 34.67 -21.08
N THR A 37 24.69 34.20 -22.16
CA THR A 37 24.45 32.79 -22.45
C THR A 37 25.79 32.07 -22.54
N ARG A 38 26.40 31.77 -21.39
CA ARG A 38 27.49 30.82 -21.30
C ARG A 38 26.80 29.46 -21.43
N GLN A 39 26.74 28.94 -22.67
CA GLN A 39 26.42 27.54 -22.92
C GLN A 39 27.35 26.69 -22.06
N ILE A 40 26.89 26.27 -20.89
CA ILE A 40 27.63 25.33 -20.06
C ILE A 40 27.54 24.00 -20.79
N ARG A 41 28.65 23.59 -21.42
CA ARG A 41 28.81 22.29 -22.12
C ARG A 41 28.85 21.10 -21.15
N GLU A 42 28.58 21.36 -19.88
CA GLU A 42 28.80 20.48 -18.74
C GLU A 42 27.57 20.49 -17.85
N ALA A 43 27.17 19.33 -17.33
CA ALA A 43 26.03 19.21 -16.44
C ALA A 43 26.42 18.47 -15.16
N PRO A 44 26.33 19.09 -13.98
CA PRO A 44 26.57 18.41 -12.73
C PRO A 44 25.43 17.44 -12.42
N VAL A 45 25.78 16.22 -12.00
CA VAL A 45 24.85 15.31 -11.34
C VAL A 45 24.83 15.67 -9.87
N VAL A 46 23.70 16.19 -9.42
CA VAL A 46 23.47 16.57 -8.02
C VAL A 46 22.50 15.58 -7.40
N TYR A 47 22.79 15.12 -6.19
CA TYR A 47 21.90 14.26 -5.43
C TYR A 47 21.90 14.70 -3.97
N LEU A 48 20.71 14.92 -3.39
CA LEU A 48 20.53 15.51 -2.05
C LEU A 48 21.28 16.85 -1.84
N GLY A 49 21.40 17.66 -2.89
CA GLY A 49 22.11 18.95 -2.83
C GLY A 49 23.64 18.83 -2.88
N GLU A 50 24.21 17.61 -2.87
CA GLU A 50 25.65 17.38 -3.06
C GLU A 50 25.96 17.14 -4.55
N PRO A 51 26.89 17.90 -5.17
CA PRO A 51 27.36 17.62 -6.52
C PRO A 51 28.26 16.37 -6.51
N LEU A 52 27.88 15.34 -7.26
CA LEU A 52 28.60 14.06 -7.32
C LEU A 52 29.73 14.08 -8.35
N PHE A 53 29.40 14.47 -9.58
CA PHE A 53 30.31 14.54 -10.72
C PHE A 53 29.71 15.36 -11.86
N ILE A 54 30.54 15.74 -12.83
CA ILE A 54 30.15 16.57 -13.97
C ILE A 54 30.19 15.73 -15.25
N LEU A 55 29.14 15.82 -16.05
CA LEU A 55 29.04 15.19 -17.37
C LEU A 55 29.43 16.18 -18.43
N HIS A 56 30.30 15.78 -19.36
CA HIS A 56 30.92 16.70 -20.33
C HIS A 56 30.45 16.44 -21.77
N GLN A 57 29.93 15.25 -22.05
CA GLN A 57 29.58 14.84 -23.42
C GLN A 57 28.11 14.42 -23.55
N LYS A 58 27.55 14.65 -24.74
CA LYS A 58 26.30 14.03 -25.19
C LYS A 58 26.48 12.52 -25.41
N VAL A 59 25.43 11.74 -25.20
CA VAL A 59 25.39 10.31 -25.50
C VAL A 59 24.15 10.04 -26.36
N GLY A 60 24.37 9.60 -27.60
CA GLY A 60 23.29 9.52 -28.60
C GLY A 60 22.59 10.88 -28.77
N SER A 61 21.28 10.91 -28.54
CA SER A 61 20.44 12.11 -28.56
C SER A 61 20.39 12.87 -27.22
N PHE A 62 20.96 12.32 -26.14
CA PHE A 62 20.89 12.93 -24.81
C PHE A 62 21.99 13.97 -24.61
N THR A 63 21.57 15.19 -24.29
CA THR A 63 22.48 16.25 -23.82
C THR A 63 23.04 15.93 -22.43
N PRO A 64 24.19 16.52 -22.01
CA PRO A 64 24.71 16.35 -20.65
C PRO A 64 23.66 16.62 -19.57
N GLN A 65 22.82 17.64 -19.75
CA GLN A 65 21.73 17.98 -18.82
C GLN A 65 20.68 16.87 -18.71
N GLN A 66 20.23 16.34 -19.85
CA GLN A 66 19.26 15.24 -19.88
C GLN A 66 19.85 13.95 -19.30
N ARG A 67 21.14 13.69 -19.53
CA ARG A 67 21.85 12.58 -18.87
C ARG A 67 21.83 12.77 -17.36
N ALA A 68 22.18 13.95 -16.87
CA ALA A 68 22.20 14.24 -15.43
C ALA A 68 20.84 14.04 -14.77
N GLN A 69 19.76 14.51 -15.40
CA GLN A 69 18.39 14.29 -14.93
C GLN A 69 18.00 12.81 -14.93
N ALA A 70 18.33 12.07 -15.98
CA ALA A 70 18.04 10.64 -16.06
C ALA A 70 18.81 9.83 -15.00
N ILE A 71 20.07 10.20 -14.73
CA ILE A 71 20.88 9.60 -13.66
C ILE A 71 20.26 9.92 -12.30
N GLN A 72 19.91 11.19 -12.04
CA GLN A 72 19.27 11.59 -10.79
C GLN A 72 18.00 10.78 -10.50
N ALA A 73 17.11 10.65 -11.49
CA ALA A 73 15.88 9.85 -11.35
C ALA A 73 16.17 8.37 -11.01
N ARG A 74 17.22 7.79 -11.59
CA ARG A 74 17.65 6.41 -11.28
C ARG A 74 18.24 6.29 -9.88
N LEU A 75 18.99 7.30 -9.43
CA LEU A 75 19.51 7.35 -8.06
C LEU A 75 18.38 7.48 -7.03
N GLU A 76 17.37 8.31 -7.31
CA GLU A 76 16.15 8.42 -6.50
C GLU A 76 15.40 7.08 -6.44
N GLN A 77 15.22 6.41 -7.58
CA GLN A 77 14.61 5.09 -7.63
C GLN A 77 15.41 4.06 -6.80
N ALA A 78 16.74 4.04 -6.93
CA ALA A 78 17.59 3.13 -6.18
C ALA A 78 17.56 3.40 -4.67
N ALA A 79 17.54 4.67 -4.25
CA ALA A 79 17.48 5.06 -2.84
C ALA A 79 16.09 4.85 -2.22
N SER A 80 15.02 4.87 -3.02
CA SER A 80 13.65 4.65 -2.54
C SER A 80 13.40 3.23 -2.05
N ASN A 81 14.26 2.27 -2.41
CA ASN A 81 14.19 0.91 -1.92
C ASN A 81 15.04 0.77 -0.64
N PRO A 82 14.42 0.69 0.56
CA PRO A 82 15.16 0.57 1.82
C PRO A 82 15.93 -0.76 1.96
N PHE A 83 15.71 -1.73 1.07
CA PHE A 83 16.42 -3.02 1.07
C PHE A 83 17.54 -3.13 0.04
N SER A 84 17.78 -2.09 -0.77
CA SER A 84 18.84 -2.13 -1.76
C SER A 84 20.22 -2.26 -1.10
N ASN A 85 21.00 -3.24 -1.57
CA ASN A 85 22.35 -3.45 -1.08
C ASN A 85 23.35 -2.64 -1.92
N PHE A 86 23.62 -1.40 -1.54
CA PHE A 86 24.58 -0.53 -2.23
C PHE A 86 26.04 -1.04 -2.21
N THR A 87 26.35 -2.07 -1.40
CA THR A 87 27.65 -2.76 -1.47
C THR A 87 27.75 -3.62 -2.73
N ALA A 88 26.63 -4.06 -3.29
CA ALA A 88 26.54 -4.85 -4.52
C ALA A 88 26.58 -4.02 -5.81
N ILE A 89 26.87 -2.70 -5.74
CA ILE A 89 27.11 -1.90 -6.94
C ILE A 89 28.35 -2.44 -7.67
N THR A 90 28.19 -2.80 -8.93
CA THR A 90 29.24 -3.35 -9.79
C THR A 90 29.51 -2.46 -10.99
N THR A 91 30.71 -2.58 -11.54
CA THR A 91 31.11 -1.94 -12.80
C THR A 91 31.20 -2.99 -13.90
N VAL A 92 30.51 -2.76 -15.02
CA VAL A 92 30.51 -3.66 -16.19
C VAL A 92 31.01 -2.90 -17.41
N GLU A 93 31.99 -3.45 -18.11
CA GLU A 93 32.49 -2.84 -19.34
C GLU A 93 31.61 -3.19 -20.53
N THR A 94 31.27 -2.18 -21.33
CA THR A 94 30.46 -2.31 -22.54
C THR A 94 31.12 -1.60 -23.72
N GLU A 95 30.60 -1.83 -24.93
CA GLU A 95 31.05 -1.15 -26.15
C GLU A 95 30.91 0.38 -26.04
N HIS A 96 29.87 0.85 -25.35
CA HIS A 96 29.52 2.27 -25.27
C HIS A 96 30.07 2.97 -24.01
N GLY A 97 30.61 2.24 -23.04
CA GLY A 97 31.04 2.82 -21.78
C GLY A 97 31.48 1.81 -20.73
N THR A 98 31.63 2.29 -19.50
CA THR A 98 31.65 1.43 -18.31
C THR A 98 30.39 1.74 -17.51
N ASP A 99 29.50 0.75 -17.42
CA ASP A 99 28.25 0.84 -16.69
C ASP A 99 28.48 0.62 -15.20
N ILE A 100 27.81 1.42 -14.38
CA ILE A 100 27.70 1.26 -12.94
C ILE A 100 26.28 0.79 -12.66
N ALA A 101 26.13 -0.43 -12.18
CA ALA A 101 24.85 -1.08 -12.01
C ALA A 101 24.61 -1.56 -10.59
N LEU A 102 23.35 -1.56 -10.17
CA LEU A 102 22.87 -2.11 -8.91
C LEU A 102 21.72 -3.08 -9.20
N GLU A 103 21.87 -4.35 -8.86
CA GLU A 103 20.80 -5.37 -9.00
C GLU A 103 20.18 -5.41 -10.42
N GLY A 104 21.00 -5.16 -11.46
CA GLY A 104 20.56 -5.12 -12.86
C GLY A 104 20.06 -3.75 -13.36
N LEU A 105 19.88 -2.76 -12.47
CA LEU A 105 19.58 -1.38 -12.85
C LEU A 105 20.88 -0.60 -13.14
N VAL A 106 21.05 -0.12 -14.38
CA VAL A 106 22.19 0.73 -14.76
C VAL A 106 21.98 2.15 -14.24
N LEU A 107 22.69 2.51 -13.17
CA LEU A 107 22.61 3.83 -12.53
C LEU A 107 23.28 4.91 -13.40
N LEU A 108 24.45 4.59 -13.92
CA LEU A 108 25.29 5.51 -14.71
C LEU A 108 26.10 4.73 -15.74
N THR A 109 26.31 5.31 -16.92
CA THR A 109 27.33 4.85 -17.87
C THR A 109 28.41 5.93 -17.99
N VAL A 110 29.64 5.57 -17.63
CA VAL A 110 30.82 6.43 -17.80
C VAL A 110 31.33 6.28 -19.22
N THR A 111 31.36 7.38 -19.96
CA THR A 111 31.83 7.38 -21.35
C THR A 111 33.24 7.92 -21.47
N GLU A 112 33.86 7.67 -22.62
CA GLU A 112 35.20 8.18 -22.92
C GLU A 112 35.25 9.71 -22.91
N GLY A 113 34.18 10.39 -23.34
CA GLY A 113 34.11 11.85 -23.26
C GLY A 113 33.90 12.41 -21.86
N ASP A 114 33.52 11.58 -20.89
CA ASP A 114 33.51 11.98 -19.47
C ASP A 114 34.89 11.79 -18.83
N ALA A 115 35.69 10.82 -19.32
CA ALA A 115 37.00 10.47 -18.75
C ALA A 115 38.18 11.29 -19.31
N LYS A 116 38.17 11.57 -20.63
CA LYS A 116 39.23 12.32 -21.32
C LYS A 116 39.52 13.71 -20.73
N PRO A 117 38.51 14.56 -20.44
CA PRO A 117 38.75 15.89 -19.85
C PRO A 117 39.45 15.83 -18.48
N LEU A 118 39.31 14.72 -17.77
CA LEU A 118 39.89 14.48 -16.44
C LEU A 118 41.25 13.77 -16.50
N GLY A 119 41.74 13.42 -17.70
CA GLY A 119 42.99 12.66 -17.86
C GLY A 119 42.95 11.26 -17.21
N ARG A 120 41.77 10.67 -17.06
CA ARG A 120 41.57 9.36 -16.41
C ARG A 120 41.20 8.29 -17.43
N ASN A 121 41.49 7.03 -17.09
CA ASN A 121 40.90 5.89 -17.76
C ASN A 121 39.41 5.77 -17.36
N ARG A 122 38.55 5.44 -18.31
CA ARG A 122 37.12 5.18 -18.12
C ARG A 122 36.83 4.22 -16.96
N GLN A 123 37.58 3.12 -16.86
CA GLN A 123 37.38 2.13 -15.80
C GLN A 123 37.74 2.68 -14.42
N ASP A 124 38.82 3.44 -14.31
CA ASP A 124 39.26 4.02 -13.04
C ASP A 124 38.26 5.09 -12.57
N LEU A 125 37.75 5.91 -13.50
CA LEU A 125 36.72 6.89 -13.21
C LEU A 125 35.41 6.23 -12.76
N ALA A 126 35.01 5.13 -13.41
CA ALA A 126 33.84 4.36 -13.01
C ALA A 126 33.98 3.75 -11.60
N LYS A 127 35.17 3.27 -11.23
CA LYS A 127 35.45 2.79 -9.86
C LYS A 127 35.37 3.91 -8.83
N GLU A 128 35.92 5.08 -9.12
CA GLU A 128 35.82 6.25 -8.24
C GLU A 128 34.36 6.66 -8.03
N TYR A 129 33.59 6.76 -9.13
CA TYR A 129 32.17 7.10 -9.07
C TYR A 129 31.35 6.04 -8.33
N THR A 130 31.70 4.76 -8.46
CA THR A 130 31.08 3.67 -7.70
C THR A 130 31.27 3.88 -6.19
N GLY A 131 32.48 4.25 -5.75
CA GLY A 131 32.76 4.55 -4.35
C GLY A 131 31.94 5.74 -3.82
N LYS A 132 31.89 6.83 -4.58
CA LYS A 132 31.08 8.02 -4.24
C LYS A 132 29.59 7.67 -4.18
N LEU A 133 29.05 7.03 -5.20
CA LEU A 133 27.65 6.61 -5.27
C LEU A 133 27.28 5.70 -4.11
N ARG A 134 28.11 4.71 -3.78
CA ARG A 134 27.89 3.84 -2.63
C ARG A 134 27.77 4.64 -1.33
N SER A 135 28.71 5.56 -1.08
CA SER A 135 28.71 6.35 0.16
C SER A 135 27.49 7.26 0.28
N VAL A 136 27.06 7.88 -0.82
CA VAL A 136 25.95 8.83 -0.85
C VAL A 136 24.61 8.10 -0.74
N LEU A 137 24.43 7.02 -1.50
CA LEU A 137 23.20 6.21 -1.44
C LEU A 137 23.03 5.53 -0.07
N GLN A 138 24.13 5.07 0.56
CA GLN A 138 24.07 4.54 1.93
C GLN A 138 23.67 5.60 2.96
N ARG A 139 24.15 6.85 2.81
CA ARG A 139 23.72 7.96 3.68
C ARG A 139 22.25 8.28 3.46
N ALA A 140 21.83 8.44 2.20
CA ALA A 140 20.44 8.71 1.82
C ALA A 140 19.47 7.66 2.36
N GLN A 141 19.82 6.38 2.26
CA GLN A 141 19.02 5.28 2.78
C GLN A 141 18.85 5.35 4.30
N ARG A 142 19.88 5.74 5.04
CA ARG A 142 19.79 5.89 6.51
C ARG A 142 18.86 7.02 6.91
N GLU A 143 18.89 8.14 6.19
CA GLU A 143 18.02 9.30 6.43
C GLU A 143 16.56 8.97 6.07
N LEU A 144 16.32 8.44 4.86
CA LEU A 144 15.00 8.04 4.39
C LEU A 144 14.39 6.95 5.29
N SER A 145 15.18 5.95 5.70
CA SER A 145 14.69 4.89 6.58
C SER A 145 14.31 5.41 7.96
N ALA A 146 15.04 6.38 8.54
CA ALA A 146 14.68 6.96 9.83
C ALA A 146 13.36 7.73 9.78
N GLU A 147 13.16 8.57 8.75
CA GLU A 147 11.92 9.32 8.57
C GLU A 147 10.71 8.39 8.29
N MET A 148 10.91 7.37 7.46
CA MET A 148 9.88 6.36 7.19
C MET A 148 9.50 5.60 8.46
N LEU A 149 10.48 5.16 9.25
CA LEU A 149 10.21 4.41 10.49
C LEU A 149 9.41 5.24 11.51
N LEU A 150 9.67 6.54 11.63
CA LEU A 150 8.88 7.42 12.49
C LEU A 150 7.44 7.57 12.01
N THR A 151 7.25 7.71 10.70
CA THR A 151 5.92 7.83 10.07
C THR A 151 5.14 6.53 10.22
N ASP A 152 5.77 5.38 9.94
CA ASP A 152 5.18 4.06 10.09
C ASP A 152 4.86 3.74 11.55
N ALA A 153 5.73 4.14 12.50
CA ALA A 153 5.46 4.01 13.92
C ALA A 153 4.25 4.86 14.36
N ALA A 154 4.14 6.10 13.89
CA ALA A 154 2.99 6.96 14.19
C ALA A 154 1.68 6.35 13.63
N LEU A 155 1.71 5.84 12.41
CA LEU A 155 0.59 5.14 11.80
C LEU A 155 0.24 3.84 12.54
N ALA A 156 1.23 3.09 13.03
CA ALA A 156 1.01 1.89 13.82
C ALA A 156 0.31 2.22 15.15
N VAL A 157 0.75 3.27 15.85
CA VAL A 157 0.09 3.75 17.07
C VAL A 157 -1.36 4.17 16.79
N ALA A 158 -1.61 4.89 15.69
CA ALA A 158 -2.96 5.26 15.29
C ALA A 158 -3.83 4.02 14.99
N ALA A 159 -3.28 3.04 14.27
CA ALA A 159 -3.98 1.77 13.99
C ALA A 159 -4.30 0.99 15.27
N THR A 160 -3.37 0.93 16.23
CA THR A 160 -3.60 0.33 17.55
C THR A 160 -4.67 1.08 18.33
N ALA A 161 -4.68 2.41 18.31
CA ALA A 161 -5.71 3.21 18.97
C ALA A 161 -7.11 2.92 18.39
N VAL A 162 -7.24 2.83 17.06
CA VAL A 162 -8.48 2.45 16.38
C VAL A 162 -8.90 1.03 16.76
N PHE A 163 -7.96 0.09 16.76
CA PHE A 163 -8.23 -1.30 17.16
C PHE A 163 -8.76 -1.39 18.60
N VAL A 164 -8.12 -0.71 19.55
CA VAL A 164 -8.56 -0.65 20.95
C VAL A 164 -9.94 -0.01 21.04
N ALA A 165 -10.19 1.10 20.34
CA ALA A 165 -11.50 1.75 20.33
C ALA A 165 -12.61 0.80 19.84
N ILE A 166 -12.36 0.04 18.76
CA ILE A 166 -13.31 -0.96 18.25
C ILE A 166 -13.56 -2.06 19.29
N LEU A 167 -12.51 -2.56 19.96
CA LEU A 167 -12.66 -3.58 21.00
C LEU A 167 -13.48 -3.07 22.20
N LEU A 168 -13.27 -1.82 22.62
CA LEU A 168 -14.05 -1.19 23.69
C LEU A 168 -15.53 -1.05 23.30
N VAL A 169 -15.81 -0.67 22.05
CA VAL A 169 -17.17 -0.60 21.51
C VAL A 169 -17.83 -1.99 21.51
N LEU A 170 -17.14 -3.02 21.02
CA LEU A 170 -17.62 -4.41 21.08
C LEU A 170 -17.88 -4.86 22.53
N HIS A 171 -16.95 -4.54 23.44
CA HIS A 171 -17.08 -4.87 24.85
C HIS A 171 -18.32 -4.23 25.47
N LYS A 172 -18.67 -2.99 25.08
CA LYS A 172 -19.82 -2.24 25.61
C LYS A 172 -21.15 -2.64 24.96
N ILE A 173 -21.17 -2.96 23.67
CA ILE A 173 -22.41 -3.22 22.92
C ILE A 173 -22.93 -4.65 23.16
N PHE A 174 -22.06 -5.66 23.08
CA PHE A 174 -22.50 -7.06 23.15
C PHE A 174 -23.21 -7.46 24.45
N PRO A 175 -22.80 -7.00 25.65
CA PRO A 175 -23.55 -7.25 26.88
C PRO A 175 -24.97 -6.70 26.84
N ARG A 176 -25.19 -5.55 26.19
CA ARG A 176 -26.53 -4.98 25.99
C ARG A 176 -27.35 -5.80 25.01
N ILE A 177 -26.71 -6.35 23.97
CA ILE A 177 -27.37 -7.27 23.04
C ILE A 177 -27.79 -8.54 23.80
N TYR A 178 -26.92 -9.12 24.62
CA TYR A 178 -27.26 -10.30 25.44
C TYR A 178 -28.42 -10.00 26.40
N SER A 179 -28.37 -8.89 27.12
CA SER A 179 -29.45 -8.52 28.04
C SER A 179 -30.76 -8.23 27.31
N ARG A 180 -30.71 -7.67 26.08
CA ARG A 180 -31.90 -7.42 25.27
C ARG A 180 -32.53 -8.72 24.76
N ILE A 181 -31.70 -9.68 24.34
CA ILE A 181 -32.14 -11.02 23.94
C ILE A 181 -32.81 -11.73 25.12
N GLU A 182 -32.22 -11.63 26.32
CA GLU A 182 -32.79 -12.18 27.55
C GLU A 182 -34.09 -11.49 27.96
N GLN A 183 -34.22 -10.16 27.79
CA GLN A 183 -35.47 -9.44 28.02
C GLN A 183 -36.59 -9.78 27.02
N TRP A 184 -36.26 -10.34 25.86
CA TRP A 184 -37.23 -10.80 24.86
C TRP A 184 -37.73 -12.23 25.10
N GLN A 185 -37.17 -12.89 26.12
CA GLN A 185 -37.70 -14.13 26.66
C GLN A 185 -39.17 -13.89 27.04
N ASP A 186 -40.05 -14.79 26.59
CA ASP A 186 -41.51 -14.77 26.78
C ASP A 186 -42.33 -13.72 26.01
N THR A 187 -41.70 -12.73 25.33
CA THR A 187 -42.45 -11.75 24.50
C THR A 187 -42.44 -12.12 23.01
N TYR A 188 -41.24 -12.18 22.42
CA TYR A 188 -41.03 -12.50 20.99
C TYR A 188 -40.57 -13.95 20.77
N ILE A 189 -39.82 -14.52 21.72
CA ILE A 189 -39.38 -15.92 21.69
C ILE A 189 -40.40 -16.75 22.49
N LYS A 190 -41.55 -17.03 21.87
CA LYS A 190 -42.58 -17.89 22.47
C LYS A 190 -42.19 -19.36 22.35
N ALA A 191 -42.50 -20.15 23.37
CA ALA A 191 -42.37 -21.60 23.32
C ALA A 191 -43.19 -22.16 22.15
N ILE A 192 -42.54 -22.92 21.25
CA ILE A 192 -43.22 -23.62 20.17
C ILE A 192 -43.93 -24.83 20.80
N LYS A 193 -45.21 -24.66 21.14
CA LYS A 193 -46.07 -25.74 21.64
C LYS A 193 -46.68 -26.48 20.45
N ILE A 194 -46.23 -27.70 20.18
CA ILE A 194 -46.93 -28.62 19.28
C ILE A 194 -47.76 -29.57 20.15
N GLN A 195 -49.08 -29.46 20.02
CA GLN A 195 -50.13 -30.32 20.59
C GLN A 195 -50.22 -30.46 22.12
N ARG A 196 -49.14 -30.86 22.83
CA ARG A 196 -49.11 -31.04 24.30
C ARG A 196 -47.70 -31.28 24.90
N VAL A 197 -46.63 -31.13 24.12
CA VAL A 197 -45.24 -31.33 24.57
C VAL A 197 -44.45 -30.05 24.28
N GLU A 198 -43.78 -29.51 25.30
CA GLU A 198 -42.80 -28.43 25.14
C GLU A 198 -41.54 -29.02 24.51
N VAL A 199 -41.50 -29.10 23.17
CA VAL A 199 -40.35 -29.65 22.44
C VAL A 199 -39.12 -28.76 22.59
N PHE A 200 -39.32 -27.44 22.74
CA PHE A 200 -38.29 -26.47 23.10
C PHE A 200 -38.84 -25.42 24.06
N SER A 201 -38.32 -25.38 25.29
CA SER A 201 -38.65 -24.31 26.24
C SER A 201 -38.09 -22.97 25.72
N ALA A 202 -38.81 -21.87 25.99
CA ALA A 202 -38.36 -20.51 25.64
C ALA A 202 -36.96 -20.20 26.21
N GLN A 203 -36.62 -20.83 27.33
CA GLN A 203 -35.30 -20.77 27.97
C GLN A 203 -34.21 -21.41 27.12
N THR A 204 -34.47 -22.58 26.51
CA THR A 204 -33.49 -23.26 25.63
C THR A 204 -33.26 -22.47 24.34
N LEU A 205 -34.32 -21.92 23.73
CA LEU A 205 -34.20 -21.08 22.53
C LEU A 205 -33.43 -19.79 22.82
N THR A 206 -33.74 -19.11 23.93
CA THR A 206 -33.04 -17.88 24.35
C THR A 206 -31.56 -18.17 24.58
N ARG A 207 -31.24 -19.29 25.26
CA ARG A 207 -29.85 -19.71 25.51
C ARG A 207 -29.09 -20.02 24.22
N GLN A 208 -29.74 -20.65 23.22
CA GLN A 208 -29.15 -20.88 21.90
C GLN A 208 -28.88 -19.57 21.14
N VAL A 209 -29.83 -18.63 21.14
CA VAL A 209 -29.65 -17.33 20.49
C VAL A 209 -28.50 -16.55 21.13
N VAL A 210 -28.40 -16.55 22.47
CA VAL A 210 -27.28 -15.95 23.19
C VAL A 210 -25.96 -16.66 22.86
N ALA A 211 -25.95 -17.99 22.74
CA ALA A 211 -24.76 -18.74 22.33
C ALA A 211 -24.30 -18.38 20.91
N ILE A 212 -25.23 -18.24 19.95
CA ILE A 212 -24.94 -17.75 18.60
C ILE A 212 -24.38 -16.33 18.65
N ALA A 213 -24.98 -15.44 19.45
CA ALA A 213 -24.49 -14.06 19.60
C ALA A 213 -23.10 -13.99 20.26
N ARG A 214 -22.75 -14.93 21.16
CA ARG A 214 -21.39 -15.09 21.69
C ARG A 214 -20.42 -15.61 20.63
N GLY A 215 -20.83 -16.60 19.85
CA GLY A 215 -20.05 -17.10 18.71
C GLY A 215 -19.78 -16.00 17.68
N LEU A 216 -20.78 -15.18 17.38
CA LEU A 216 -20.66 -14.04 16.49
C LEU A 216 -19.69 -12.97 17.05
N ARG A 217 -19.75 -12.67 18.36
CA ARG A 217 -18.78 -11.78 19.01
C ARG A 217 -17.36 -12.32 18.87
N PHE A 218 -17.17 -13.61 19.12
CA PHE A 218 -15.87 -14.26 19.02
C PHE A 218 -15.34 -14.20 17.59
N LEU A 219 -16.17 -14.55 16.60
CA LEU A 219 -15.84 -14.46 15.19
C LEU A 219 -15.46 -13.03 14.77
N LEU A 220 -16.27 -12.03 15.14
CA LEU A 220 -15.98 -10.62 14.86
C LEU A 220 -14.65 -10.19 15.48
N THR A 221 -14.35 -10.62 16.70
CA THR A 221 -13.09 -10.30 17.38
C THR A 221 -11.89 -10.86 16.61
N ILE A 222 -11.98 -12.12 16.15
CA ILE A 222 -10.93 -12.74 15.31
C ILE A 222 -10.75 -11.97 14.01
N VAL A 223 -11.84 -11.60 13.33
CA VAL A 223 -11.79 -10.84 12.07
C VAL A 223 -11.13 -9.47 12.29
N ILE A 224 -11.51 -8.75 13.34
CA ILE A 224 -10.92 -7.44 13.66
C ILE A 224 -9.43 -7.60 14.01
N LEU A 225 -9.06 -8.63 14.77
CA LEU A 225 -7.66 -8.93 15.09
C LEU A 225 -6.86 -9.25 13.83
N TYR A 226 -7.41 -10.03 12.91
CA TYR A 226 -6.79 -10.34 11.62
C TYR A 226 -6.55 -9.08 10.78
N ILE A 227 -7.55 -8.20 10.67
CA ILE A 227 -7.43 -6.93 9.95
C ILE A 227 -6.35 -6.05 10.59
N TYR A 228 -6.35 -5.93 11.92
CA TYR A 228 -5.33 -5.19 12.67
C TYR A 228 -3.93 -5.74 12.40
N LEU A 229 -3.72 -7.05 12.57
CA LEU A 229 -2.42 -7.69 12.39
C LEU A 229 -1.90 -7.47 10.97
N THR A 230 -2.75 -7.70 9.96
CA THR A 230 -2.39 -7.51 8.56
C THR A 230 -2.05 -6.04 8.26
N THR A 231 -2.79 -5.10 8.84
CA THR A 231 -2.53 -3.67 8.67
C THR A 231 -1.18 -3.31 9.28
N VAL A 232 -0.94 -3.63 10.56
CA VAL A 232 0.32 -3.32 11.26
C VAL A 232 1.51 -3.99 10.57
N LEU A 233 1.41 -5.26 10.19
CA LEU A 233 2.47 -5.94 9.45
C LEU A 233 2.68 -5.32 8.06
N GLY A 234 1.63 -4.77 7.44
CA GLY A 234 1.71 -4.11 6.14
C GLY A 234 2.33 -2.71 6.18
N LEU A 235 2.29 -2.04 7.34
CA LEU A 235 2.96 -0.75 7.59
C LEU A 235 4.47 -0.94 7.64
N PHE A 236 4.97 -1.95 8.36
CA PHE A 236 6.41 -2.17 8.46
C PHE A 236 6.96 -2.82 7.18
N PRO A 237 7.98 -2.22 6.53
CA PRO A 237 8.53 -2.73 5.28
C PRO A 237 9.00 -4.19 5.37
N TRP A 238 9.62 -4.58 6.49
CA TRP A 238 10.17 -5.93 6.68
C TRP A 238 9.09 -7.02 6.84
N THR A 239 7.87 -6.67 7.29
CA THR A 239 6.75 -7.62 7.43
C THR A 239 5.70 -7.50 6.33
N ARG A 240 5.88 -6.57 5.39
CA ARG A 240 4.91 -6.31 4.31
C ARG A 240 4.63 -7.56 3.47
N GLN A 241 5.67 -8.35 3.19
CA GLN A 241 5.51 -9.61 2.46
C GLN A 241 4.63 -10.59 3.24
N LEU A 242 4.84 -10.74 4.55
CA LEU A 242 4.00 -11.60 5.40
C LEU A 242 2.53 -11.13 5.38
N ALA A 243 2.29 -9.82 5.47
CA ALA A 243 0.93 -9.27 5.37
C ALA A 243 0.27 -9.64 4.03
N THR A 244 0.99 -9.50 2.91
CA THR A 244 0.45 -9.87 1.59
C THR A 244 0.18 -11.37 1.46
N THR A 245 1.05 -12.23 2.01
CA THR A 245 0.85 -13.69 2.01
C THR A 245 -0.37 -14.09 2.85
N LEU A 246 -0.56 -13.48 4.02
CA LEU A 246 -1.74 -13.73 4.87
C LEU A 246 -3.04 -13.36 4.15
N VAL A 247 -3.07 -12.18 3.51
CA VAL A 247 -4.23 -11.75 2.72
C VAL A 247 -4.51 -12.71 1.58
N GLN A 248 -3.48 -13.07 0.82
CA GLN A 248 -3.63 -13.99 -0.31
C GLN A 248 -4.14 -15.36 0.14
N ALA A 249 -3.62 -15.91 1.24
CA ALA A 249 -4.06 -17.21 1.78
C ALA A 249 -5.54 -17.21 2.19
N VAL A 250 -6.00 -16.15 2.86
CA VAL A 250 -7.42 -16.02 3.26
C VAL A 250 -8.31 -15.82 2.04
N VAL A 251 -7.94 -14.91 1.14
CA VAL A 251 -8.72 -14.61 -0.07
C VAL A 251 -8.82 -15.82 -0.99
N SER A 252 -7.72 -16.56 -1.21
CA SER A 252 -7.72 -17.75 -2.05
C SER A 252 -8.60 -18.86 -1.47
N THR A 253 -8.53 -19.08 -0.15
CA THR A 253 -9.37 -20.06 0.53
C THR A 253 -10.86 -19.68 0.40
N LEU A 254 -11.19 -18.41 0.62
CA LEU A 254 -12.55 -17.90 0.48
C LEU A 254 -13.07 -17.99 -0.96
N SER A 255 -12.23 -17.68 -1.96
CA SER A 255 -12.62 -17.81 -3.37
C SER A 255 -12.87 -19.26 -3.74
N THR A 256 -12.04 -20.21 -3.29
CA THR A 256 -12.26 -21.64 -3.52
C THR A 256 -13.58 -22.12 -2.91
N ILE A 257 -13.91 -21.68 -1.69
CA ILE A 257 -15.20 -22.02 -1.05
C ILE A 257 -16.37 -21.39 -1.82
N ALA A 258 -16.24 -20.13 -2.23
CA ALA A 258 -17.28 -19.42 -2.98
C ALA A 258 -17.52 -20.06 -4.35
N GLU A 259 -16.46 -20.43 -5.06
CA GLU A 259 -16.53 -21.14 -6.35
C GLU A 259 -17.18 -22.52 -6.19
N ALA A 260 -16.83 -23.28 -5.15
CA ALA A 260 -17.48 -24.56 -4.85
C ALA A 260 -18.98 -24.38 -4.55
N PHE A 261 -19.35 -23.33 -3.81
CA PHE A 261 -20.74 -23.01 -3.52
C PHE A 261 -21.53 -22.61 -4.78
N LEU A 262 -20.97 -21.69 -5.58
CA LEU A 262 -21.58 -21.26 -6.86
C LEU A 262 -21.71 -22.42 -7.85
N GLY A 263 -20.69 -23.28 -7.93
CA GLY A 263 -20.71 -24.49 -8.76
C GLY A 263 -21.74 -25.52 -8.30
N SER A 264 -22.19 -25.46 -7.04
CA SER A 264 -23.22 -26.34 -6.49
C SER A 264 -24.66 -25.81 -6.70
N LEU A 265 -24.83 -24.52 -7.06
CA LEU A 265 -26.16 -23.93 -7.30
C LEU A 265 -26.98 -24.64 -8.39
N PRO A 266 -26.39 -25.07 -9.54
CA PRO A 266 -27.14 -25.79 -10.57
C PRO A 266 -27.71 -27.12 -10.07
N ASN A 267 -26.95 -27.87 -9.27
CA ASN A 267 -27.39 -29.14 -8.70
C ASN A 267 -28.54 -28.93 -7.72
N LEU A 268 -28.47 -27.87 -6.90
CA LEU A 268 -29.52 -27.51 -5.96
C LEU A 268 -30.80 -27.10 -6.69
N ALA A 269 -30.68 -26.33 -7.77
CA ALA A 269 -31.80 -25.99 -8.65
C ALA A 269 -32.43 -27.24 -9.29
N ALA A 270 -31.62 -28.18 -9.78
CA ALA A 270 -32.11 -29.44 -10.33
C ALA A 270 -32.90 -30.26 -9.29
N ILE A 271 -32.39 -30.37 -8.04
CA ILE A 271 -33.08 -31.03 -6.93
C ILE A 271 -34.43 -30.34 -6.64
N ILE A 272 -34.45 -29.00 -6.60
CA ILE A 272 -35.69 -28.23 -6.39
C ILE A 272 -36.71 -28.52 -7.50
N VAL A 273 -36.28 -28.54 -8.77
CA VAL A 273 -37.15 -28.86 -9.90
C VAL A 273 -37.70 -30.28 -9.78
N ILE A 274 -36.87 -31.27 -9.46
CA ILE A 274 -37.31 -32.66 -9.25
C ILE A 274 -38.36 -32.73 -8.15
N ILE A 275 -38.10 -32.13 -6.97
CA ILE A 275 -39.05 -32.09 -5.86
C ILE A 275 -40.37 -31.46 -6.30
N MET A 276 -40.32 -30.34 -7.03
CA MET A 276 -41.51 -29.66 -7.52
C MET A 276 -42.32 -30.54 -8.50
N VAL A 277 -41.66 -31.17 -9.47
CA VAL A 277 -42.31 -32.08 -10.45
C VAL A 277 -42.91 -33.29 -9.74
N THR A 278 -42.15 -33.98 -8.89
CA THR A 278 -42.62 -35.15 -8.14
C THR A 278 -43.82 -34.78 -7.27
N ARG A 279 -43.78 -33.63 -6.59
CA ARG A 279 -44.90 -33.18 -5.76
C ARG A 279 -46.14 -32.83 -6.58
N TYR A 280 -45.96 -32.30 -7.79
CA TYR A 280 -47.07 -32.02 -8.70
C TYR A 280 -47.72 -33.30 -9.23
N ILE A 281 -46.91 -34.30 -9.61
CA ILE A 281 -47.40 -35.61 -10.07
C ILE A 281 -48.19 -36.32 -8.97
N ILE A 282 -47.66 -36.37 -7.73
CA ILE A 282 -48.35 -37.01 -6.59
C ILE A 282 -49.66 -36.30 -6.23
N LYS A 283 -49.79 -34.99 -6.50
CA LYS A 283 -51.02 -34.24 -6.22
C LYS A 283 -52.07 -34.39 -7.34
N LEU A 284 -51.64 -34.77 -8.55
CA LEU A 284 -52.50 -34.86 -9.74
C LEU A 284 -53.06 -36.28 -9.95
N PHE A 285 -52.37 -37.29 -9.42
CA PHE A 285 -52.88 -38.66 -9.22
C PHE A 285 -53.54 -38.81 -7.85
#